data_AF-A0AAU7G440-F1
#
_entry.id   AF-A0AAU7G440-F1
#
_cell.length_a   1.000
_cell.length_b   1.000
_cell.length_c   1.000
_cell.angle_alpha   90.00
_cell.angle_beta   90.00
_cell.angle_gamma   90.00
#
_symmetry.space_group_name_H-M   'P 1'
#
loop_
_entity.id
_entity.type
_entity.pdbx_description
1 polymer ?
#
loop_
_entity_poly.entity_id
_entity_poly.type
_entity_poly.pdbx_seq_one_letter_code
_entity_poly.pdbx_strand_id
1 'polypeptide(L)'
;MESKKILHNVFQNIEVGIGEVSKVVGVSQRQLRYWEKKGYIEPISDDNSGVRRYNLSTLYLIVFIKEQLDNGFTLAAAFERSKDIKLKSKIVRTFFEHTFSDVEITDAEKGYGEIDLGDFRTEDGEKYHFKGVLDAHGRYVKIDK
;
A
#
# COMPACT_ATOMS: atom_id res chain seq x y z
N MET A 1 -20.01 -4.54 -4.82
CA MET A 1 -19.47 -5.92 -4.97
C MET A 1 -18.48 -6.05 -6.16
N GLU A 2 -18.83 -5.60 -7.37
CA GLU A 2 -17.90 -5.61 -8.53
C GLU A 2 -16.72 -4.62 -8.38
N SER A 3 -16.98 -3.40 -7.89
CA SER A 3 -15.93 -2.39 -7.70
C SER A 3 -14.81 -2.83 -6.75
N LYS A 4 -15.13 -3.66 -5.74
CA LYS A 4 -14.14 -4.23 -4.80
C LYS A 4 -13.21 -5.21 -5.50
N LYS A 5 -13.76 -6.08 -6.35
CA LYS A 5 -12.98 -7.04 -7.14
C LYS A 5 -12.11 -6.31 -8.16
N ILE A 6 -12.63 -5.26 -8.79
CA ILE A 6 -11.86 -4.40 -9.70
C ILE A 6 -10.71 -3.72 -8.96
N LEU A 7 -10.98 -3.07 -7.82
CA LEU A 7 -9.97 -2.37 -7.04
C LEU A 7 -8.89 -3.32 -6.49
N HIS A 8 -9.30 -4.48 -5.98
CA HIS A 8 -8.39 -5.55 -5.59
C HIS A 8 -7.47 -5.93 -6.77
N ASN A 9 -8.04 -6.20 -7.95
CA ASN A 9 -7.29 -6.54 -9.16
C ASN A 9 -6.35 -5.41 -9.60
N VAL A 10 -6.75 -4.14 -9.47
CA VAL A 10 -5.88 -3.00 -9.75
C VAL A 10 -4.66 -3.03 -8.81
N PHE A 11 -4.86 -3.17 -7.51
CA PHE A 11 -3.75 -3.23 -6.55
C PHE A 11 -2.85 -4.47 -6.72
N GLN A 12 -3.41 -5.60 -7.18
CA GLN A 12 -2.63 -6.81 -7.50
C GLN A 12 -1.67 -6.61 -8.65
N ASN A 13 -2.17 -5.98 -9.72
CA ASN A 13 -1.54 -5.96 -11.02
C ASN A 13 -0.98 -4.56 -11.33
N ILE A 14 -0.85 -3.69 -10.33
CA ILE A 14 -0.25 -2.38 -10.54
C ILE A 14 1.24 -2.55 -10.82
N GLU A 15 1.66 -1.97 -11.94
CA GLU A 15 3.04 -1.97 -12.38
C GLU A 15 3.48 -0.54 -12.66
N VAL A 16 4.50 -0.09 -11.93
CA VAL A 16 5.00 1.28 -12.01
C VAL A 16 6.37 1.28 -12.66
N GLY A 17 6.56 2.09 -13.70
CA GLY A 17 7.81 2.21 -14.41
C GLY A 17 8.89 2.87 -13.55
N ILE A 18 10.15 2.50 -13.77
CA ILE A 18 11.31 3.04 -13.03
C ILE A 18 11.37 4.58 -13.05
N GLY A 19 10.91 5.23 -14.13
CA GLY A 19 10.85 6.68 -14.22
C GLY A 19 9.83 7.31 -13.26
N GLU A 20 8.65 6.71 -13.15
CA GLU A 20 7.59 7.14 -12.23
C GLU A 20 8.00 6.91 -10.78
N VAL A 21 8.56 5.73 -10.47
CA VAL A 21 9.12 5.44 -9.14
C VAL A 21 10.19 6.46 -8.77
N SER A 22 11.09 6.77 -9.71
CA SER A 22 12.15 7.75 -9.47
C SER A 22 11.59 9.14 -9.12
N LYS A 23 10.58 9.59 -9.88
CA LYS A 23 9.93 10.89 -9.69
C LYS A 23 9.18 10.97 -8.36
N VAL A 24 8.42 9.92 -8.02
CA VAL A 24 7.53 9.92 -6.85
C VAL A 24 8.30 9.69 -5.55
N VAL A 25 9.25 8.76 -5.53
CA VAL A 25 9.98 8.38 -4.31
C VAL A 25 11.21 9.28 -4.07
N GLY A 26 11.66 10.01 -5.09
CA GLY A 26 12.85 10.87 -4.96
C GLY A 26 14.16 10.09 -4.91
N VAL A 27 14.22 8.94 -5.59
CA VAL A 27 15.42 8.11 -5.76
C VAL A 27 15.79 8.14 -7.24
N SER A 28 17.06 8.32 -7.59
CA SER A 28 17.46 8.31 -9.01
C SER A 28 17.27 6.94 -9.64
N GLN A 29 16.93 6.89 -10.95
CA GLN A 29 16.89 5.63 -11.70
C GLN A 29 18.22 4.85 -11.63
N ARG A 30 19.35 5.56 -11.49
CA ARG A 30 20.68 4.96 -11.31
C ARG A 30 20.79 4.21 -9.98
N GLN A 31 20.28 4.79 -8.89
CA GLN A 31 20.23 4.11 -7.59
C GLN A 31 19.34 2.87 -7.65
N LEU A 32 18.16 2.96 -8.26
CA LEU A 32 17.26 1.81 -8.42
C LEU A 32 17.94 0.65 -9.18
N ARG A 33 18.57 0.92 -10.33
CA ARG A 33 19.37 -0.07 -11.07
C ARG A 33 20.54 -0.63 -10.27
N TYR A 34 21.15 0.19 -9.41
CA TYR A 34 22.22 -0.27 -8.53
C TYR A 34 21.67 -1.21 -7.43
N TRP A 35 20.50 -0.93 -6.88
CA TRP A 35 19.82 -1.79 -5.90
C TRP A 35 19.41 -3.12 -6.53
N GLU A 36 18.94 -3.11 -7.79
CA GLU A 36 18.70 -4.33 -8.59
C GLU A 36 19.98 -5.16 -8.74
N LYS A 37 21.09 -4.53 -9.15
CA LYS A 37 22.38 -5.21 -9.31
C LYS A 37 22.87 -5.84 -7.99
N LYS A 38 22.49 -5.28 -6.85
CA LYS A 38 22.80 -5.80 -5.52
C LYS A 38 21.84 -6.90 -5.05
N GLY A 39 20.77 -7.18 -5.80
CA GLY A 39 19.74 -8.16 -5.42
C GLY A 39 18.81 -7.66 -4.31
N TYR A 40 18.76 -6.35 -4.06
CA TYR A 40 17.91 -5.79 -3.00
C TYR A 40 16.48 -5.54 -3.47
N ILE A 41 16.30 -5.28 -4.77
CA ILE A 41 14.99 -5.15 -5.40
C ILE A 41 15.02 -5.91 -6.73
N GLU A 42 13.86 -6.33 -7.20
CA GLU A 42 13.73 -7.06 -8.46
C GLU A 42 12.65 -6.40 -9.33
N PRO A 43 12.95 -6.12 -10.62
CA PRO A 43 11.93 -5.72 -11.56
C PRO A 43 11.02 -6.91 -11.91
N ILE A 44 9.87 -6.63 -12.50
CA ILE A 44 9.00 -7.66 -13.06
C ILE A 44 9.70 -8.31 -14.25
N SER A 45 9.77 -9.64 -14.26
CA SER A 45 10.63 -10.43 -15.15
C SER A 45 10.19 -10.49 -16.62
N ASP A 46 8.94 -10.11 -16.93
CA ASP A 46 8.30 -10.34 -18.24
C ASP A 46 7.98 -9.03 -19.00
N ASP A 47 8.82 -8.01 -18.78
CA ASP A 47 8.73 -6.72 -19.45
C ASP A 47 9.11 -6.85 -20.95
N ASN A 48 8.11 -7.09 -21.81
CA ASN A 48 8.23 -7.04 -23.27
C ASN A 48 8.51 -5.62 -23.82
N SER A 49 8.45 -4.57 -22.99
CA SER A 49 8.62 -3.18 -23.38
C SER A 49 10.06 -2.65 -23.24
N GLY A 50 10.95 -3.42 -22.58
CA GLY A 50 12.31 -3.01 -22.22
C GLY A 50 12.38 -1.93 -21.13
N VAL A 51 11.25 -1.51 -20.57
CA VAL A 51 11.13 -0.55 -19.48
C VAL A 51 10.89 -1.27 -18.17
N ARG A 52 11.90 -1.22 -17.28
CA ARG A 52 11.81 -1.77 -15.91
C ARG A 52 10.55 -1.29 -15.20
N ARG A 53 9.76 -2.25 -14.74
CA ARG A 53 8.56 -2.05 -13.94
C ARG A 53 8.70 -2.74 -12.59
N TYR A 54 8.05 -2.17 -11.60
CA TYR A 54 7.98 -2.70 -10.24
C TYR A 54 6.52 -2.87 -9.83
N ASN A 55 6.22 -3.99 -9.20
CA ASN A 55 4.90 -4.20 -8.58
C ASN A 55 4.80 -3.43 -7.25
N LEU A 56 3.60 -3.42 -6.67
CA LEU A 56 3.34 -2.71 -5.42
C LEU A 56 4.25 -3.13 -4.26
N SER A 57 4.57 -4.43 -4.16
CA SER A 57 5.44 -4.96 -3.09
C SER A 57 6.88 -4.43 -3.21
N THR A 58 7.43 -4.43 -4.42
CA THR A 58 8.76 -3.85 -4.68
C THR A 58 8.74 -2.33 -4.47
N LEU A 59 7.66 -1.63 -4.83
CA LEU A 59 7.53 -0.20 -4.55
C LEU A 59 7.56 0.10 -3.05
N TYR A 60 6.84 -0.66 -2.22
CA TYR A 60 6.92 -0.53 -0.76
C TYR A 60 8.35 -0.72 -0.24
N LEU A 61 9.05 -1.73 -0.75
CA LEU A 61 10.45 -1.99 -0.38
C LEU A 61 11.36 -0.81 -0.76
N ILE A 62 11.19 -0.22 -1.95
CA ILE A 62 11.94 0.96 -2.40
C ILE A 62 11.71 2.16 -1.46
N VAL A 63 10.46 2.42 -1.08
CA VAL A 63 10.08 3.49 -0.15
C VAL A 63 10.75 3.30 1.21
N PHE A 64 10.70 2.09 1.77
CA PHE A 64 11.33 1.80 3.06
C PHE A 64 12.85 1.87 3.03
N ILE A 65 13.49 1.38 1.97
CA ILE A 65 14.94 1.54 1.79
C ILE A 65 15.28 3.04 1.75
N LYS A 66 14.51 3.85 1.02
CA LYS A 66 14.73 5.31 0.95
C LYS A 66 14.61 5.96 2.33
N GLU A 67 13.58 5.64 3.10
CA GLU A 67 13.42 6.16 4.47
C GLU A 67 14.63 5.82 5.35
N GLN A 68 15.12 4.57 5.30
CA GLN A 68 16.29 4.18 6.08
C GLN A 68 17.58 4.88 5.59
N LEU A 69 17.73 5.10 4.28
CA LEU A 69 18.85 5.89 3.75
C LEU A 69 18.80 7.33 4.24
N ASP A 70 17.61 7.94 4.29
CA ASP A 70 17.42 9.31 4.79
C ASP A 70 17.74 9.42 6.29
N ASN A 71 17.52 8.34 7.04
CA ASN A 71 17.94 8.21 8.44
C ASN A 71 19.46 7.97 8.61
N GLY A 72 20.24 8.01 7.53
CA GLY A 72 21.71 7.91 7.56
C GLY A 72 22.26 6.48 7.55
N PHE A 73 21.41 5.46 7.34
CA PHE A 73 21.90 4.09 7.21
C PHE A 73 22.59 3.83 5.88
N THR A 74 23.51 2.88 5.86
CA THR A 74 24.07 2.36 4.61
C THR A 74 23.00 1.57 3.84
N LEU A 75 23.17 1.44 2.52
CA LEU A 75 22.21 0.70 1.69
C LEU A 75 21.98 -0.75 2.16
N ALA A 76 23.05 -1.45 2.58
CA ALA A 76 22.92 -2.81 3.09
C ALA A 76 22.10 -2.85 4.39
N ALA A 77 22.37 -1.93 5.33
CA ALA A 77 21.61 -1.83 6.58
C ALA A 77 20.15 -1.43 6.34
N ALA A 78 19.90 -0.51 5.39
CA ALA A 78 18.58 -0.10 4.97
C ALA A 78 17.77 -1.28 4.40
N PHE A 79 18.39 -2.10 3.54
CA PHE A 79 17.76 -3.30 3.01
C PHE A 79 17.45 -4.34 4.09
N GLU A 80 18.40 -4.65 4.98
CA GLU A 80 18.20 -5.59 6.09
C GLU A 80 17.02 -5.19 6.97
N ARG A 81 16.92 -3.90 7.32
CA ARG A 81 15.80 -3.35 8.11
C ARG A 81 14.46 -3.36 7.37
N SER A 82 14.48 -3.53 6.05
CA SER A 82 13.29 -3.54 5.20
C SER A 82 12.83 -4.95 4.85
N LYS A 83 13.50 -6.03 5.27
CA LYS A 83 13.16 -7.41 4.87
C LYS A 83 11.74 -7.83 5.26
N ASP A 84 11.26 -7.36 6.40
CA ASP A 84 9.91 -7.68 6.87
C ASP A 84 8.82 -6.96 6.06
N ILE A 85 9.16 -5.98 5.21
CA ILE A 85 8.14 -5.16 4.53
C ILE A 85 7.28 -5.97 3.60
N LYS A 86 7.82 -7.02 2.96
CA LYS A 86 7.04 -7.91 2.10
C LYS A 86 5.96 -8.63 2.92
N LEU A 87 6.31 -9.10 4.10
CA LEU A 87 5.37 -9.76 5.02
C LEU A 87 4.36 -8.76 5.59
N LYS A 88 4.82 -7.60 6.06
CA LYS A 88 3.95 -6.52 6.56
C LYS A 88 2.97 -6.04 5.50
N SER A 89 3.43 -5.82 4.27
CA SER A 89 2.60 -5.45 3.13
C SER A 89 1.58 -6.53 2.81
N LYS A 90 1.97 -7.81 2.83
CA LYS A 90 1.03 -8.93 2.65
C LYS A 90 -0.05 -8.95 3.73
N ILE A 91 0.32 -8.79 5.00
CA ILE A 91 -0.62 -8.76 6.14
C ILE A 91 -1.61 -7.60 5.96
N VAL A 92 -1.09 -6.39 5.70
CA VAL A 92 -1.89 -5.18 5.44
C VAL A 92 -2.86 -5.43 4.30
N ARG A 93 -2.37 -5.99 3.18
CA ARG A 93 -3.22 -6.27 2.01
C ARG A 93 -4.30 -7.28 2.34
N THR A 94 -3.97 -8.42 2.93
CA THR A 94 -4.93 -9.44 3.33
C THR A 94 -5.99 -8.89 4.28
N PHE A 95 -5.59 -8.03 5.23
CA PHE A 95 -6.53 -7.38 6.13
C PHE A 95 -7.50 -6.46 5.35
N PHE A 96 -6.96 -5.54 4.55
CA PHE A 96 -7.76 -4.51 3.87
C PHE A 96 -8.56 -4.99 2.66
N GLU A 97 -8.16 -6.07 1.99
CA GLU A 97 -8.89 -6.68 0.87
C GLU A 97 -10.33 -7.07 1.26
N HIS A 98 -10.57 -7.34 2.55
CA HIS A 98 -11.87 -7.72 3.06
C HIS A 98 -12.63 -6.57 3.75
N THR A 99 -11.92 -5.53 4.19
CA THR A 99 -12.44 -4.41 5.00
C THR A 99 -13.28 -3.41 4.19
N PHE A 100 -12.79 -2.88 3.06
CA PHE A 100 -13.47 -1.76 2.41
C PHE A 100 -14.60 -2.21 1.50
N SER A 101 -15.80 -1.68 1.70
CA SER A 101 -17.00 -2.20 1.04
C SER A 101 -17.86 -1.13 0.36
N ASP A 102 -18.00 0.05 0.94
CA ASP A 102 -18.80 1.14 0.37
C ASP A 102 -18.40 2.51 0.93
N VAL A 103 -18.60 3.56 0.14
CA VAL A 103 -18.43 4.96 0.58
C VAL A 103 -19.76 5.67 0.38
N GLU A 104 -20.42 6.01 1.48
CA GLU A 104 -21.66 6.77 1.48
C GLU A 104 -21.33 8.25 1.64
N ILE A 105 -21.77 9.08 0.70
CA ILE A 105 -21.64 10.54 0.81
C ILE A 105 -22.80 11.06 1.64
N THR A 106 -22.50 11.64 2.80
CA THR A 106 -23.49 12.24 3.70
C THR A 106 -23.66 13.75 3.47
N ASP A 107 -22.62 14.43 2.98
CA ASP A 107 -22.66 15.83 2.51
C ASP A 107 -21.67 16.03 1.36
N ALA A 108 -22.18 16.20 0.14
CA ALA A 108 -21.35 16.33 -1.06
C ALA A 108 -20.61 17.68 -1.15
N GLU A 109 -21.17 18.75 -0.60
CA GLU A 109 -20.54 20.09 -0.66
C GLU A 109 -19.35 20.17 0.30
N LYS A 110 -19.45 19.49 1.45
CA LYS A 110 -18.39 19.46 2.46
C LYS A 110 -17.43 18.27 2.31
N GLY A 111 -17.75 17.33 1.42
CA GLY A 111 -16.97 16.10 1.23
C GLY A 111 -17.05 15.17 2.44
N TYR A 112 -18.18 15.14 3.13
CA TYR A 112 -18.41 14.23 4.26
C TYR A 112 -19.03 12.92 3.81
N GLY A 113 -18.73 11.89 4.58
CA GLY A 113 -19.22 10.56 4.28
C GLY A 113 -18.80 9.53 5.30
N GLU A 114 -19.32 8.33 5.10
CA GLU A 114 -18.99 7.14 5.85
C GLU A 114 -18.34 6.12 4.92
N ILE A 115 -17.32 5.42 5.43
CA ILE A 115 -16.66 4.32 4.76
C ILE A 115 -17.01 3.06 5.54
N ASP A 116 -17.65 2.10 4.88
CA ASP A 116 -17.87 0.77 5.44
C ASP A 116 -16.52 0.03 5.48
N LEU A 117 -16.07 -0.27 6.70
CA LEU A 117 -14.84 -1.01 7.01
C LEU A 117 -15.12 -2.51 7.25
N GLY A 118 -16.37 -2.93 7.16
CA GLY A 118 -16.78 -4.32 7.24
C GLY A 118 -16.83 -4.87 8.66
N ASP A 119 -16.96 -6.19 8.71
CA ASP A 119 -17.14 -6.93 9.94
C ASP A 119 -15.81 -7.43 10.49
N PHE A 120 -15.56 -7.15 11.77
CA PHE A 120 -14.41 -7.65 12.51
C PHE A 120 -14.86 -8.55 13.64
N ARG A 121 -13.98 -9.48 14.02
CA ARG A 121 -14.18 -10.37 15.17
C ARG A 121 -13.14 -10.07 16.22
N THR A 122 -13.58 -9.97 17.47
CA THR A 122 -12.67 -9.98 18.63
C THR A 122 -12.09 -11.39 18.84
N GLU A 123 -11.05 -11.51 19.66
CA GLU A 123 -10.49 -12.80 20.06
C GLU A 123 -11.55 -13.72 20.70
N ASP A 124 -12.51 -13.11 21.38
CA ASP A 124 -13.62 -13.79 22.08
C ASP A 124 -14.75 -14.22 21.12
N GLY A 125 -14.62 -13.91 19.82
CA GLY A 125 -15.56 -14.27 18.77
C GLY A 125 -16.73 -13.31 18.59
N GLU A 126 -16.79 -12.21 19.35
CA GLU A 126 -17.82 -11.19 19.15
C GLU A 126 -17.61 -10.49 17.80
N LYS A 127 -18.69 -10.34 17.06
CA LYS A 127 -18.71 -9.70 15.75
C LYS A 127 -19.11 -8.23 15.93
N TYR A 128 -18.40 -7.35 15.26
CA TYR A 128 -18.65 -5.91 15.25
C TYR A 128 -18.55 -5.40 13.83
N HIS A 129 -19.41 -4.46 13.48
CA HIS A 129 -19.39 -3.78 12.19
C HIS A 129 -18.74 -2.40 12.35
N PHE A 130 -17.74 -2.11 11.53
CA PHE A 130 -16.94 -0.89 11.67
C PHE A 130 -17.22 0.08 10.53
N LYS A 131 -17.37 1.36 10.86
CA LYS A 131 -17.49 2.45 9.89
C LYS A 131 -16.46 3.54 10.19
N GLY A 132 -15.74 3.99 9.16
CA GLY A 132 -14.94 5.21 9.23
C GLY A 132 -15.84 6.41 8.92
N VAL A 133 -15.86 7.42 9.78
CA VAL A 133 -16.69 8.61 9.58
C VAL A 133 -15.79 9.82 9.36
N LEU A 134 -16.13 10.61 8.34
CA LEU A 134 -15.57 11.94 8.09
C LEU A 134 -16.71 12.96 8.10
N ASP A 135 -16.72 13.83 9.11
CA ASP A 135 -17.74 14.86 9.29
C ASP A 135 -17.17 16.16 9.89
N ALA A 136 -18.06 17.04 10.36
CA ALA A 136 -17.68 18.31 11.00
C ALA A 136 -16.84 18.14 12.29
N HIS A 137 -16.88 16.96 12.92
CA HIS A 137 -16.10 16.62 14.12
C HIS A 137 -14.73 16.01 13.77
N GLY A 138 -14.45 15.77 12.49
CA GLY A 138 -13.16 15.26 12.01
C GLY A 138 -13.24 13.81 11.54
N ARG A 139 -12.24 13.00 11.90
CA ARG A 139 -12.12 11.59 11.47
C ARG A 139 -12.18 10.67 12.67
N TYR A 140 -13.13 9.74 12.69
CA TYR A 140 -13.27 8.75 13.76
C TYR A 140 -13.82 7.43 13.24
N VAL A 141 -13.86 6.42 14.11
CA VAL A 141 -14.41 5.09 13.82
C VAL A 141 -15.65 4.89 14.68
N LYS A 142 -16.75 4.51 14.03
CA LYS A 142 -17.97 4.06 14.67
C LYS A 142 -18.01 2.53 14.67
N ILE A 143 -18.43 1.97 15.79
CA ILE A 143 -18.57 0.52 15.96
C ILE A 143 -20.04 0.23 16.23
N ASP A 144 -20.65 -0.54 15.34
CA ASP A 144 -22.00 -1.04 15.47
C ASP A 144 -21.93 -2.51 15.93
N LYS A 145 -22.79 -2.90 16.88
CA LYS A 145 -22.93 -4.31 17.33
C LYS A 145 -23.84 -5.10 16.39
#